data_AF-X0TXW6-F1
#
_entry.id   AF-X0TXW6-F1
#
_cell.length_a   1.000
_cell.length_b   1.000
_cell.length_c   1.000
_cell.angle_alpha   90.00
_cell.angle_beta   90.00
_cell.angle_gamma   90.00
#
_symmetry.space_group_name_H-M   'P 1'
#
loop_
_entity.id
_entity.type
_entity.pdbx_description
1 polymer ?
#
loop_
_entity_poly.entity_id
_entity_poly.type
_entity_poly.pdbx_seq_one_letter_code
_entity_poly.pdbx_strand_id
1 'polypeptide(L)'
;MIRALGYEREQIYICNVVKCRPPGNRNPKPEEMAQCKQFLYAQLDMIKPKVVCALGAVAANLLTNRQDIISKMRGKVFRNRELVIVPTFHPAYIYRSYSKKKHVWEDLKLIESLLKEEEKEIVDGTTLF
;
A
#
# COMPACT_ATOMS: atom_id res chain seq x y z
N MET A 1 2.54 -3.24 13.81
CA MET A 1 1.39 -3.98 13.25
C MET A 1 1.87 -5.12 12.34
N ILE A 2 2.81 -4.88 11.42
CA ILE A 2 3.40 -5.94 10.57
C ILE A 2 3.95 -7.15 11.36
N ARG A 3 4.69 -6.92 12.47
CA ARG A 3 5.15 -8.01 13.35
C ARG A 3 4.03 -8.82 13.98
N ALA A 4 2.88 -8.20 14.23
CA ALA A 4 1.72 -8.91 14.75
C ALA A 4 1.07 -9.85 13.71
N LEU A 5 1.38 -9.67 12.43
CA LEU A 5 1.03 -10.60 11.35
C LEU A 5 2.15 -11.63 11.10
N GLY A 6 3.23 -11.63 11.88
CA GLY A 6 4.37 -12.53 11.69
C GLY A 6 5.42 -12.06 10.68
N TYR A 7 5.34 -10.82 10.17
CA TYR A 7 6.35 -10.27 9.27
C TYR A 7 7.39 -9.43 10.01
N GLU A 8 8.65 -9.73 9.77
CA GLU A 8 9.77 -8.88 10.11
C GLU A 8 9.98 -7.76 9.09
N ARG A 9 10.72 -6.72 9.51
CA ARG A 9 10.88 -5.50 8.72
C ARG A 9 11.61 -5.77 7.41
N GLU A 10 12.52 -6.73 7.42
CA GLU A 10 13.39 -7.13 6.31
C GLU A 10 12.63 -7.93 5.25
N GLN A 11 11.49 -8.54 5.62
CA GLN A 11 10.63 -9.30 4.72
C GLN A 11 9.68 -8.42 3.90
N ILE A 12 9.65 -7.11 4.19
CA ILE A 12 8.79 -6.16 3.50
C ILE A 12 9.60 -4.99 2.95
N TYR A 13 9.12 -4.45 1.83
CA TYR A 13 9.66 -3.21 1.28
C TYR A 13 8.77 -2.03 1.67
N ILE A 14 9.38 -0.95 2.18
CA ILE A 14 8.67 0.29 2.51
C ILE A 14 9.26 1.41 1.69
N CYS A 15 8.38 2.16 1.02
CA CYS A 15 8.74 3.35 0.27
C CYS A 15 7.63 4.39 0.35
N ASN A 16 7.93 5.62 -0.10
CA ASN A 16 7.00 6.74 -0.12
C ASN A 16 6.76 7.25 -1.55
N VAL A 17 5.63 7.92 -1.76
CA VAL A 17 5.27 8.57 -3.03
C VAL A 17 6.32 9.61 -3.45
N VAL A 18 6.74 10.46 -2.52
CA VAL A 18 7.83 11.42 -2.72
C VAL A 18 9.07 10.97 -1.97
N LYS A 19 10.24 11.28 -2.53
CA LYS A 19 11.55 10.89 -1.96
C LYS A 19 12.20 12.00 -1.14
N CYS A 20 11.66 13.21 -1.23
CA CYS A 20 12.10 14.38 -0.47
C CYS A 20 10.99 14.81 0.49
N ARG A 21 11.36 15.23 1.71
CA ARG A 21 10.41 15.68 2.72
C ARG A 21 9.85 17.05 2.34
N PRO A 22 8.52 17.21 2.17
CA PRO A 22 7.95 18.52 1.91
C PRO A 22 8.16 19.51 3.07
N PRO A 23 8.35 20.82 2.80
CA PRO A 23 8.48 21.84 3.83
C PRO A 23 7.30 21.83 4.82
N GLY A 24 7.58 21.93 6.12
CA GLY A 24 6.53 21.89 7.14
C GLY A 24 5.75 20.58 7.24
N ASN A 25 6.24 19.48 6.63
CA ASN A 25 5.58 18.18 6.60
C ASN A 25 4.14 18.21 6.03
N ARG A 26 3.86 19.18 5.14
CA ARG A 26 2.61 19.23 4.37
C ARG A 26 2.51 18.02 3.44
N ASN A 27 1.30 17.81 2.90
CA ASN A 27 1.15 16.87 1.78
C ASN A 27 1.98 17.32 0.57
N PRO A 28 2.53 16.37 -0.20
CA PRO A 28 3.21 16.72 -1.45
C PRO A 28 2.21 17.32 -2.44
N LYS A 29 2.66 18.32 -3.20
CA LYS A 29 1.89 18.93 -4.26
C LYS A 29 1.79 17.99 -5.46
N PRO A 30 0.77 18.15 -6.33
CA PRO A 30 0.64 17.38 -7.57
C PRO A 30 1.92 17.38 -8.42
N GLU A 31 2.60 18.52 -8.54
CA GLU A 31 3.82 18.65 -9.35
C GLU A 31 4.98 17.87 -8.72
N GLU A 32 5.14 17.93 -7.39
CA GLU A 32 6.17 17.19 -6.66
C GLU A 32 5.95 15.67 -6.80
N MET A 33 4.70 15.22 -6.74
CA MET A 33 4.34 13.82 -7.00
C MET A 33 4.60 13.43 -8.45
N ALA A 34 4.26 14.28 -9.41
CA ALA A 34 4.47 14.01 -10.83
C ALA A 34 5.96 13.82 -11.17
N GLN A 35 6.84 14.60 -10.53
CA GLN A 35 8.29 14.45 -10.69
C GLN A 35 8.84 13.21 -9.97
N CYS A 36 8.29 12.84 -8.82
CA CYS A 36 8.80 11.70 -8.03
C CYS A 36 8.21 10.34 -8.40
N LYS A 37 7.01 10.27 -9.00
CA LYS A 37 6.28 9.01 -9.21
C LYS A 37 7.05 8.00 -10.04
N GLN A 38 7.91 8.46 -10.96
CA GLN A 38 8.76 7.59 -11.79
C GLN A 38 9.67 6.68 -10.93
N PHE A 39 10.23 7.20 -9.83
CA PHE A 39 11.07 6.41 -8.95
C PHE A 39 10.26 5.37 -8.17
N LEU A 40 9.04 5.71 -7.76
CA LEU A 40 8.14 4.75 -7.10
C LEU A 40 7.77 3.63 -8.06
N TYR A 41 7.38 3.95 -9.30
CA TYR A 41 7.02 2.93 -10.28
C TYR A 41 8.22 2.07 -10.67
N ALA A 42 9.42 2.63 -10.85
CA ALA A 42 10.63 1.84 -11.07
C ALA A 42 10.90 0.85 -9.92
N GLN A 43 10.70 1.26 -8.66
CA GLN A 43 10.80 0.37 -7.51
C GLN A 43 9.76 -0.76 -7.57
N LEU A 44 8.51 -0.43 -7.86
CA LEU A 44 7.42 -1.41 -7.96
C LEU A 44 7.65 -2.39 -9.11
N ASP A 45 8.10 -1.91 -10.26
CA ASP A 45 8.36 -2.73 -11.45
C ASP A 45 9.56 -3.66 -11.23
N MET A 46 10.54 -3.26 -10.41
CA MET A 46 11.68 -4.10 -10.03
C MET A 46 11.32 -5.14 -8.97
N ILE A 47 10.54 -4.74 -7.95
CA ILE A 47 10.17 -5.62 -6.83
C ILE A 47 9.07 -6.61 -7.23
N LYS A 48 8.18 -6.22 -8.16
CA LYS A 48 6.98 -6.96 -8.55
C LYS A 48 6.21 -7.48 -7.33
N PRO A 49 5.76 -6.57 -6.43
CA PRO A 49 5.13 -7.00 -5.19
C PRO A 49 3.78 -7.67 -5.48
N LYS A 50 3.56 -8.80 -4.80
CA LYS A 50 2.28 -9.51 -4.74
C LYS A 50 1.11 -8.59 -4.38
N VAL A 51 1.27 -7.83 -3.29
CA VAL A 51 0.29 -6.87 -2.78
C VAL A 51 0.99 -5.60 -2.33
N VAL A 52 0.39 -4.44 -2.64
CA VAL A 52 0.84 -3.12 -2.21
C VAL A 52 -0.13 -2.56 -1.16
N CYS A 53 0.38 -2.34 0.06
CA CYS A 53 -0.36 -1.64 1.11
C CYS A 53 -0.21 -0.12 0.95
N ALA A 54 -1.29 0.57 0.56
CA ALA A 54 -1.28 2.01 0.35
C ALA A 54 -1.68 2.77 1.62
N LEU A 55 -0.71 3.37 2.30
CA LEU A 55 -0.91 4.07 3.57
C LEU A 55 -1.39 5.52 3.35
N GLY A 56 -2.68 5.76 3.55
CA GLY A 56 -3.29 7.10 3.46
C GLY A 56 -3.70 7.52 2.05
N ALA A 57 -4.45 8.64 1.98
CA ALA A 57 -5.11 9.09 0.75
C ALA A 57 -4.15 9.41 -0.40
N VAL A 58 -2.99 10.01 -0.11
CA VAL A 58 -2.00 10.38 -1.13
C VAL A 58 -1.48 9.15 -1.88
N ALA A 59 -1.05 8.12 -1.14
CA ALA A 59 -0.56 6.87 -1.73
C ALA A 59 -1.70 6.11 -2.43
N ALA A 60 -2.86 6.03 -1.78
CA ALA A 60 -4.03 5.33 -2.33
C ALA A 60 -4.45 5.94 -3.67
N ASN A 61 -4.72 7.24 -3.70
CA ASN A 61 -5.18 7.93 -4.92
C ASN A 61 -4.18 7.82 -6.07
N LEU A 62 -2.88 7.99 -5.80
CA LEU A 62 -1.85 7.82 -6.83
C LEU A 62 -1.82 6.39 -7.39
N LEU A 63 -1.75 5.39 -6.50
CA LEU A 63 -1.59 4.00 -6.93
C LEU A 63 -2.85 3.45 -7.59
N THR A 64 -4.04 3.86 -7.14
CA THR A 64 -5.31 3.38 -7.72
C THR A 64 -5.80 4.22 -8.90
N ASN A 65 -5.13 5.33 -9.22
CA ASN A 65 -5.58 6.34 -10.18
C ASN A 65 -7.01 6.84 -9.87
N ARG A 66 -7.25 7.27 -8.63
CA ARG A 66 -8.55 7.78 -8.14
C ARG A 66 -8.38 9.12 -7.44
N GLN A 67 -9.50 9.76 -7.12
CA GLN A 67 -9.56 10.97 -6.33
C GLN A 67 -10.65 10.86 -5.27
N ASP A 68 -10.38 10.07 -4.23
CA ASP A 68 -11.32 9.77 -3.16
C ASP A 68 -10.72 10.03 -1.77
N ILE A 69 -11.60 10.04 -0.76
CA ILE A 69 -11.19 10.08 0.64
C ILE A 69 -10.82 8.67 1.13
N ILE A 70 -9.79 8.58 1.99
CA ILE A 70 -9.26 7.28 2.44
C ILE A 70 -10.31 6.40 3.14
N SER A 71 -11.30 7.00 3.83
CA SER A 71 -12.37 6.26 4.50
C SER A 71 -13.28 5.49 3.54
N LYS A 72 -13.43 5.95 2.29
CA LYS A 72 -14.20 5.24 1.24
C LYS A 72 -13.41 4.15 0.54
N MET A 73 -12.08 4.26 0.57
CA MET A 73 -11.17 3.38 -0.16
C MET A 73 -10.62 2.24 0.69
N ARG A 74 -10.42 2.46 2.00
CA ARG A 74 -9.79 1.44 2.85
C ARG A 74 -10.57 0.13 2.90
N GLY A 75 -9.84 -0.98 3.08
CA GLY A 75 -10.44 -2.32 3.20
C GLY A 75 -11.06 -2.86 1.92
N LYS A 76 -10.70 -2.27 0.77
CA LYS A 76 -11.08 -2.73 -0.56
C LYS A 76 -9.83 -3.06 -1.36
N VAL A 77 -9.98 -4.02 -2.28
CA VAL A 77 -8.93 -4.38 -3.22
C VAL A 77 -9.11 -3.58 -4.50
N PHE A 78 -8.03 -2.95 -4.95
CA PHE A 78 -7.97 -2.26 -6.24
C PHE A 78 -6.91 -2.92 -7.11
N ARG A 79 -7.09 -2.81 -8.42
CA ARG A 79 -6.10 -3.21 -9.42
C ARG A 79 -5.76 -2.03 -10.29
N ASN A 80 -4.48 -1.79 -10.51
CA ASN A 80 -3.97 -0.80 -11.46
C ASN A 80 -2.60 -1.25 -11.95
N ARG A 81 -2.39 -1.29 -13.28
CA ARG A 81 -1.27 -2.04 -13.88
C ARG A 81 -1.30 -3.49 -13.36
N GLU A 82 -0.13 -4.08 -13.12
CA GLU A 82 0.02 -5.41 -12.52
C GLU A 82 -0.08 -5.41 -10.98
N LEU A 83 -0.51 -4.29 -10.36
CA LEU A 83 -0.50 -4.15 -8.90
C LEU A 83 -1.86 -4.51 -8.30
N VAL A 84 -1.83 -5.35 -7.28
CA VAL A 84 -2.93 -5.52 -6.31
C VAL A 84 -2.71 -4.55 -5.17
N ILE A 85 -3.65 -3.64 -4.94
CA ILE A 85 -3.49 -2.51 -4.00
C ILE A 85 -4.57 -2.56 -2.92
N VAL A 86 -4.15 -2.51 -1.66
CA VAL A 86 -5.05 -2.42 -0.50
C VAL A 86 -4.77 -1.11 0.26
N PRO A 87 -5.66 -0.10 0.15
CA PRO A 87 -5.55 1.11 0.93
C PRO A 87 -5.88 0.88 2.41
N THR A 88 -5.19 1.61 3.29
CA THR A 88 -5.54 1.70 4.72
C THR A 88 -5.16 3.06 5.30
N PHE A 89 -5.52 3.33 6.55
CA PHE A 89 -5.13 4.56 7.22
C PHE A 89 -3.62 4.64 7.43
N HIS A 90 -3.05 5.82 7.22
CA HIS A 90 -1.65 6.07 7.52
C HIS A 90 -1.39 5.98 9.03
N PRO A 91 -0.27 5.41 9.51
CA PRO A 91 0.04 5.30 10.94
C PRO A 91 -0.06 6.62 11.72
N ALA A 92 0.37 7.74 11.10
CA ALA A 92 0.21 9.10 11.65
C ALA A 92 -1.24 9.51 11.97
N TYR A 93 -2.23 8.94 11.28
CA TYR A 93 -3.63 9.17 11.57
C TYR A 93 -4.09 8.38 12.80
N ILE A 94 -3.59 7.15 12.97
CA ILE A 94 -3.94 6.28 14.09
C ILE A 94 -3.49 6.88 15.43
N TYR A 95 -2.34 7.56 15.48
CA TYR A 95 -1.89 8.26 16.69
C TYR A 95 -2.89 9.32 17.19
N ARG A 96 -3.67 9.93 16.29
CA ARG A 96 -4.69 10.93 16.63
C ARG A 96 -6.08 10.33 16.82
N SER A 97 -6.28 9.08 16.41
CA SER A 97 -7.58 8.42 16.40
C SER A 97 -7.40 6.94 16.63
N TYR A 98 -7.08 6.58 17.88
CA TYR A 98 -6.71 5.21 18.25
C TYR A 98 -7.80 4.18 17.93
N SER A 99 -9.08 4.58 17.97
CA SER A 99 -10.22 3.72 17.57
C SER A 99 -10.13 3.22 16.13
N LYS A 100 -9.37 3.90 15.26
CA LYS A 100 -9.16 3.49 13.87
C LYS A 100 -8.11 2.38 13.71
N LYS A 101 -7.38 2.02 14.78
CA LYS A 101 -6.43 0.89 14.77
C LYS A 101 -7.09 -0.43 14.39
N LYS A 102 -8.34 -0.66 14.83
CA LYS A 102 -9.12 -1.85 14.48
C LYS A 102 -9.32 -1.98 12.97
N HIS A 103 -9.68 -0.89 12.30
CA HIS A 103 -9.84 -0.85 10.85
C HIS A 103 -8.53 -1.20 10.11
N VAL A 104 -7.40 -0.65 10.56
CA VAL A 104 -6.10 -0.98 9.95
C VAL A 104 -5.75 -2.46 10.16
N TRP A 105 -6.12 -3.03 11.31
CA TRP A 105 -5.90 -4.45 11.56
C TRP A 105 -6.75 -5.35 10.64
N GLU A 106 -8.00 -4.98 10.39
CA GLU A 106 -8.86 -5.67 9.42
C GLU A 106 -8.29 -5.59 8.00
N ASP A 107 -7.78 -4.42 7.58
CA ASP A 107 -7.17 -4.22 6.26
C ASP A 107 -5.90 -5.07 6.09
N LEU A 108 -5.12 -5.20 7.16
CA LEU A 108 -3.90 -6.02 7.17
C LEU A 108 -4.20 -7.52 7.08
N LYS A 109 -5.29 -7.99 7.70
CA LYS A 109 -5.76 -9.37 7.54
C LYS A 109 -6.22 -9.67 6.11
N LEU A 110 -6.84 -8.70 5.45
CA LEU A 110 -7.18 -8.82 4.02
C LEU A 110 -5.91 -8.95 3.17
N ILE A 111 -4.86 -8.19 3.47
CA ILE A 111 -3.56 -8.35 2.78
C ILE A 111 -3.00 -9.75 3.01
N GLU A 112 -3.04 -10.25 4.25
CA GLU A 112 -2.57 -11.60 4.58
C GLU A 112 -3.34 -12.69 3.83
N SER A 113 -4.66 -12.56 3.68
CA SER A 113 -5.46 -13.54 2.92
C SER A 113 -5.09 -13.54 1.43
N LEU A 114 -4.91 -12.36 0.83
CA LEU A 114 -4.47 -12.24 -0.57
C LEU A 114 -3.10 -12.87 -0.81
N LEU A 115 -2.15 -12.68 0.13
CA LEU A 115 -0.83 -13.31 0.02
C LEU A 115 -0.90 -14.83 0.08
N LYS A 116 -1.79 -15.39 0.91
CA LYS A 116 -2.00 -16.85 1.04
C LYS A 116 -2.72 -17.46 -0.17
N GLU A 117 -3.65 -16.73 -0.79
CA GLU A 117 -4.33 -17.17 -2.00
C GLU A 117 -3.34 -17.35 -3.16
N GLU A 118 -2.44 -16.39 -3.34
CA GLU A 118 -1.41 -16.46 -4.38
C GLU A 118 -0.39 -17.60 -4.13
N GLU A 119 -0.04 -17.88 -2.87
CA GLU A 119 0.81 -19.03 -2.54
C GLU A 119 0.17 -20.36 -2.92
N LYS A 120 -1.16 -20.49 -2.78
CA LYS A 120 -1.87 -21.70 -3.22
C LYS A 120 -1.88 -21.84 -4.74
N GLU A 121 -2.09 -20.76 -5.48
CA GLU A 121 -2.04 -20.79 -6.95
C GLU A 121 -0.66 -21.23 -7.48
N ILE A 122 0.43 -20.89 -6.77
CA ILE A 122 1.79 -21.34 -7.11
C ILE A 122 1.98 -22.83 -6.78
N VAL A 123 1.44 -23.31 -5.64
CA VAL A 123 1.59 -24.70 -5.17
C VAL A 123 0.72 -25.67 -5.98
N ASP A 124 -0.46 -25.24 -6.43
CA ASP A 124 -1.41 -26.06 -7.19
C ASP A 124 -1.05 -26.18 -8.70
N GLY A 125 0.12 -25.69 -9.11
CA GLY A 125 0.82 -26.21 -10.28
C GLY A 125 0.31 -25.73 -11.64
N THR A 126 0.05 -24.44 -11.82
CA THR A 126 -0.01 -23.87 -13.18
C THR A 126 0.75 -22.56 -13.29
N THR A 127 2.09 -22.64 -13.32
CA THR A 127 2.90 -21.58 -13.93
C THR A 127 2.66 -21.64 -15.44
N LEU A 128 1.64 -20.94 -15.95
CA LEU A 128 1.53 -20.68 -17.40
C LEU A 128 2.58 -19.64 -17.78
N PHE A 129 3.74 -20.13 -18.21
CA PHE A 129 4.53 -19.49 -19.27
C PHE A 129 4.75 -20.54 -20.37
#